data_AF-A0A1G8Q9W0-F1
#
_entry.id   AF-A0A1G8Q9W0-F1
#
_cell.length_a   1.000
_cell.length_b   1.000
_cell.length_c   1.000
_cell.angle_alpha   90.00
_cell.angle_beta   90.00
_cell.angle_gamma   90.00
#
_symmetry.space_group_name_H-M   'P 1'
#
loop_
_entity.id
_entity.type
_entity.pdbx_description
1 polymer ?
#
loop_
_entity_poly.entity_id
_entity_poly.type
_entity_poly.pdbx_seq_one_letter_code
_entity_poly.pdbx_strand_id
1 'polypeptide(L)'
;MAVRLLADLIIGLGLFVLFLVIVYRWVAARNDPSEKDVSLQPSVWCVDTRAVANGMQTEFGIVRVAEKSGEILERRIMGRIRNDLPDYTVQLDAAQDRAYEAMRVANVGLRRR
;
A
#
# COMPACT_ATOMS: atom_id res chain seq x y z
N MET A 1 -2.09 32.85 -47.02
CA MET A 1 -2.67 31.65 -46.36
C MET A 1 -1.62 30.84 -45.62
N ALA A 2 -0.51 30.44 -46.26
CA ALA A 2 0.54 29.60 -45.65
C ALA A 2 1.12 30.15 -44.34
N VAL A 3 1.34 31.48 -44.23
CA VAL A 3 1.88 32.11 -43.02
C VAL A 3 0.92 32.02 -41.82
N ARG A 4 -0.40 32.07 -42.06
CA ARG A 4 -1.41 31.90 -41.00
C ARG A 4 -1.45 30.46 -40.48
N LEU A 5 -1.42 29.49 -41.40
CA LEU A 5 -1.32 28.06 -41.05
C LEU A 5 -0.06 27.73 -40.24
N LEU A 6 1.06 28.39 -40.54
CA LEU A 6 2.32 28.18 -39.83
C LEU A 6 2.28 28.76 -38.40
N ALA A 7 1.63 29.92 -38.23
CA ALA A 7 1.41 30.51 -36.91
C ALA A 7 0.45 29.66 -36.05
N ASP A 8 -0.64 29.17 -36.64
CA ASP A 8 -1.61 28.30 -35.95
C ASP A 8 -0.95 26.96 -35.52
N LEU A 9 -0.06 26.40 -36.35
CA LEU A 9 0.70 25.20 -36.02
C LEU A 9 1.64 25.41 -34.81
N ILE A 10 2.34 26.54 -34.77
CA ILE A 10 3.25 26.88 -33.65
C ILE A 10 2.46 27.07 -32.35
N ILE A 11 1.32 27.77 -32.41
CA ILE A 11 0.46 27.98 -31.25
C ILE A 11 -0.12 26.64 -30.77
N GLY A 12 -0.61 25.80 -31.68
CA GLY A 12 -1.12 24.47 -31.36
C GLY A 12 -0.07 23.57 -30.71
N LEU A 13 1.17 23.58 -31.23
CA LEU A 13 2.28 22.82 -30.66
C LEU A 13 2.64 23.33 -29.25
N GLY A 14 2.65 24.64 -29.05
CA GLY A 14 2.90 25.26 -27.74
C GLY A 14 1.86 24.85 -26.70
N LEU A 15 0.58 24.88 -27.07
CA LEU A 15 -0.51 24.43 -26.19
C LEU A 15 -0.42 22.94 -25.87
N PHE A 16 -0.03 22.12 -26.85
CA PHE A 16 0.15 20.68 -26.64
C PHE A 16 1.30 20.38 -25.69
N VAL A 17 2.44 21.05 -25.82
CA VAL A 17 3.57 20.91 -24.89
C VAL A 17 3.17 21.38 -23.49
N LEU A 18 2.46 22.51 -23.37
CA LEU A 18 1.97 23.01 -22.10
C LEU A 18 1.03 21.99 -21.42
N PHE A 19 0.11 21.41 -22.19
CA PHE A 19 -0.78 20.36 -21.71
C PHE A 19 0.00 19.14 -21.20
N LEU A 20 1.00 18.67 -21.94
CA LEU A 20 1.86 17.57 -21.51
C LEU A 20 2.60 17.86 -20.22
N VAL A 21 3.13 19.08 -20.04
CA VAL A 21 3.81 19.49 -18.80
C VAL A 21 2.85 19.48 -17.62
N ILE A 22 1.61 19.98 -17.79
CA ILE A 22 0.60 19.98 -16.72
C ILE A 22 0.25 18.54 -16.33
N VAL A 23 -0.03 17.68 -17.31
CA VAL A 23 -0.36 16.26 -17.06
C VAL A 23 0.81 15.54 -16.38
N TYR A 24 2.03 15.72 -16.89
CA TYR A 24 3.23 15.12 -16.31
C TYR A 24 3.42 15.54 -14.86
N ARG A 25 3.33 16.83 -14.54
CA ARG A 25 3.47 17.32 -13.16
C ARG A 25 2.38 16.81 -12.24
N TRP A 26 1.14 16.69 -12.74
CA TRP A 26 0.03 16.16 -11.96
C TRP A 26 0.18 14.66 -11.67
N VAL A 27 0.65 13.89 -12.65
CA VAL A 27 0.94 12.45 -12.49
C VAL A 27 2.15 12.26 -11.57
N ALA A 28 3.23 13.02 -11.76
CA ALA A 28 4.43 12.95 -10.92
C ALA A 28 4.14 13.31 -9.46
N ALA A 29 3.28 14.31 -9.21
CA ALA A 29 2.86 14.67 -7.85
C ALA A 29 2.01 13.57 -7.17
N ARG A 30 1.36 12.70 -7.95
CA ARG A 30 0.57 11.58 -7.42
C ARG A 30 1.39 10.30 -7.26
N ASN A 31 2.38 10.12 -8.12
CA ASN A 31 3.20 8.92 -8.18
C ASN A 31 4.59 9.15 -7.59
N ASP A 32 4.75 10.10 -6.67
CA ASP A 32 6.05 10.41 -6.06
C ASP A 32 6.70 9.11 -5.57
N PRO A 33 7.71 8.58 -6.29
CA PRO A 33 8.30 7.28 -6.01
C PRO A 33 9.40 7.45 -4.97
N SER A 34 9.27 8.45 -4.09
CA SER A 34 10.01 8.49 -2.83
C SER A 34 9.93 7.07 -2.28
N GLU A 35 11.08 6.40 -2.24
CA GLU A 35 11.34 5.37 -1.26
C GLU A 35 10.98 6.04 0.06
N LYS A 36 9.71 5.88 0.45
CA LYS A 36 9.19 6.42 1.68
C LYS A 36 10.05 5.73 2.70
N ASP A 37 10.91 6.48 3.38
CA ASP A 37 11.68 5.97 4.49
C ASP A 37 10.66 5.42 5.49
N VAL A 38 10.39 4.12 5.38
CA VAL A 38 9.35 3.40 6.12
C VAL A 38 9.63 3.51 7.63
N SER A 39 10.88 3.84 7.99
CA SER A 39 11.35 4.08 9.34
C SER A 39 10.82 5.38 9.97
N LEU A 40 10.53 6.45 9.21
CA LEU A 40 10.26 7.80 9.74
C LEU A 40 8.78 8.21 9.74
N GLN A 41 7.92 7.51 8.99
CA GLN A 41 6.51 7.87 8.93
C GLN A 41 5.72 7.36 10.15
N PRO A 42 4.84 8.18 10.74
CA PRO A 42 3.88 7.73 11.76
C PRO A 42 3.07 6.56 11.21
N SER A 43 3.14 5.43 11.90
CA SER A 43 2.60 4.16 11.41
C SER A 43 2.23 3.25 12.56
N VAL A 44 1.29 2.35 12.31
CA VAL A 44 0.78 1.39 13.29
C VAL A 44 0.80 0.00 12.67
N TRP A 45 1.21 -0.99 13.45
CA TRP A 45 1.02 -2.40 13.12
C TRP A 45 -0.41 -2.81 13.43
N CYS A 46 -1.05 -3.50 12.48
CA CYS A 46 -2.41 -4.04 12.58
C CYS A 46 -2.39 -5.54 12.26
N VAL A 47 -3.36 -6.30 12.77
CA VAL A 47 -3.57 -7.69 12.34
C VAL A 47 -4.18 -7.69 10.93
N ASP A 48 -3.71 -8.59 10.08
CA ASP A 48 -4.30 -8.83 8.76
C ASP A 48 -4.57 -10.32 8.57
N THR A 49 -5.74 -10.61 8.00
CA THR A 49 -6.21 -11.96 7.69
C THR A 49 -6.73 -11.99 6.27
N ARG A 50 -6.21 -12.90 5.45
CA ARG A 50 -6.66 -13.04 4.06
C ARG A 50 -6.93 -14.48 3.68
N ALA A 51 -8.01 -14.68 2.94
CA ALA A 51 -8.25 -15.93 2.24
C ALA A 51 -7.32 -16.03 1.02
N VAL A 52 -6.62 -17.15 0.88
CA VAL A 52 -5.74 -17.47 -0.26
C VAL A 52 -6.09 -18.84 -0.84
N ALA A 53 -5.48 -19.17 -1.98
CA ALA A 53 -5.73 -20.44 -2.68
C ALA A 53 -7.23 -20.68 -2.92
N ASN A 54 -7.92 -19.70 -3.51
CA ASN A 54 -9.36 -19.73 -3.77
C ASN A 54 -10.24 -19.97 -2.52
N GLY A 55 -9.79 -19.50 -1.35
CA GLY A 55 -10.55 -19.64 -0.10
C GLY A 55 -10.34 -20.97 0.61
N MET A 56 -9.41 -21.81 0.16
CA MET A 56 -9.06 -23.07 0.85
C MET A 56 -8.11 -22.87 2.03
N GLN A 57 -7.41 -21.74 2.09
CA GLN A 57 -6.47 -21.42 3.15
C GLN A 57 -6.67 -19.98 3.62
N THR A 58 -6.40 -19.75 4.89
CA THR A 58 -6.35 -18.42 5.49
C THR A 58 -4.93 -18.12 5.93
N GLU A 59 -4.38 -17.00 5.47
CA GLU A 59 -3.08 -16.50 5.94
C GLU A 59 -3.29 -15.44 7.02
N PHE A 60 -2.43 -15.51 8.03
CA PHE A 60 -2.41 -14.60 9.16
C PHE A 60 -1.10 -13.84 9.15
N GLY A 61 -1.19 -12.54 9.43
CA GLY A 61 -0.02 -11.70 9.51
C GLY A 61 -0.28 -10.41 10.25
N ILE A 62 0.76 -9.59 10.28
CA ILE A 62 0.67 -8.21 10.73
C ILE A 62 1.08 -7.31 9.56
N VAL A 63 0.39 -6.18 9.41
CA VAL A 63 0.67 -5.16 8.41
C VAL A 63 1.01 -3.86 9.10
N ARG A 64 2.04 -3.17 8.63
CA ARG A 64 2.38 -1.83 9.07
C ARG A 64 1.69 -0.85 8.14
N VAL A 65 0.82 -0.02 8.70
CA VAL A 65 -0.01 0.94 7.96
C VAL A 65 0.39 2.35 8.34
N ALA A 66 0.55 3.23 7.35
CA ALA A 66 0.76 4.65 7.58
C ALA A 66 -0.50 5.30 8.17
N GLU A 67 -0.37 6.04 9.28
CA GLU A 67 -1.54 6.58 10.00
C GLU A 67 -2.37 7.56 9.17
N LYS A 68 -1.71 8.36 8.31
CA LYS A 68 -2.38 9.41 7.53
C LYS A 68 -2.92 8.93 6.19
N SER A 69 -2.16 8.10 5.46
CA SER A 69 -2.54 7.68 4.11
C SER A 69 -3.30 6.34 4.10
N GLY A 70 -3.23 5.56 5.18
CA GLY A 70 -3.75 4.19 5.19
C GLY A 70 -2.97 3.24 4.28
N GLU A 71 -1.83 3.68 3.74
CA GLU A 71 -1.00 2.85 2.88
C GLU A 71 -0.32 1.74 3.68
N ILE A 72 -0.29 0.54 3.10
CA ILE A 72 0.43 -0.59 3.67
C ILE A 72 1.92 -0.41 3.33
N LEU A 73 2.72 -0.17 4.37
CA LEU A 73 4.17 0.03 4.27
C LEU A 73 4.94 -1.29 4.33
N GLU A 74 4.48 -2.22 5.16
CA GLU A 74 5.14 -3.51 5.36
C GLU A 74 4.10 -4.59 5.67
N ARG A 75 4.36 -5.83 5.25
CA ARG A 75 3.53 -6.99 5.57
C ARG A 75 4.40 -8.14 6.03
N ARG A 76 4.06 -8.74 7.17
CA ARG A 76 4.72 -9.92 7.72
C ARG A 76 3.72 -11.04 7.86
N ILE A 77 3.94 -12.13 7.13
CA ILE A 77 3.11 -13.33 7.21
C ILE A 77 3.61 -14.18 8.37
N MET A 78 2.72 -14.50 9.30
CA MET A 78 3.03 -15.28 10.49
C MET A 78 2.69 -16.76 10.32
N GLY A 79 1.68 -17.09 9.51
CA GLY A 79 1.29 -18.47 9.29
C GLY A 79 0.17 -18.62 8.28
N ARG A 80 -0.12 -19.88 7.96
CA ARG A 80 -1.19 -20.30 7.05
C ARG A 80 -1.94 -21.46 7.69
N ILE A 81 -3.26 -21.42 7.66
CA ILE A 81 -4.14 -22.48 8.14
C ILE A 81 -5.03 -22.91 6.98
N ARG A 82 -5.22 -24.22 6.81
CA ARG A 82 -6.17 -24.73 5.83
C ARG A 82 -7.59 -24.72 6.41
N ASN A 83 -8.54 -24.30 5.60
CA ASN A 83 -9.93 -24.09 6.01
C ASN A 83 -10.72 -25.41 6.06
N ASP A 84 -10.18 -26.50 5.54
CA ASP A 84 -10.79 -27.84 5.50
C ASP A 84 -10.46 -28.70 6.73
N LEU A 85 -9.66 -28.18 7.66
CA LEU A 85 -9.29 -28.90 8.88
C LEU A 85 -10.45 -28.90 9.90
N PRO A 86 -10.72 -30.03 10.57
CA PRO A 86 -11.81 -30.13 11.55
C PRO A 86 -11.61 -29.24 12.79
N ASP A 87 -10.37 -28.86 13.08
CA ASP A 87 -9.96 -27.97 14.17
C ASP A 87 -9.65 -26.54 13.69
N TYR A 88 -10.10 -26.19 12.47
CA TYR A 88 -9.85 -24.88 11.85
C TYR A 88 -10.15 -23.70 12.78
N THR A 89 -11.30 -23.71 13.47
CA THR A 89 -11.71 -22.60 14.36
C THR A 89 -10.77 -22.43 15.55
N VAL A 90 -10.33 -23.53 16.17
CA VAL A 90 -9.40 -23.49 17.31
C VAL A 90 -8.02 -23.01 16.86
N GLN A 91 -7.55 -23.49 15.71
CA GLN A 91 -6.28 -23.03 15.14
C GLN A 91 -6.36 -21.55 14.71
N LEU A 92 -7.50 -21.12 14.18
CA LEU A 92 -7.79 -19.75 13.76
C LEU A 92 -7.67 -18.80 14.95
N ASP A 93 -8.35 -19.09 16.05
CA ASP A 93 -8.32 -18.27 17.26
C ASP A 93 -6.90 -18.17 17.82
N ALA A 94 -6.20 -19.31 17.93
CA ALA A 94 -4.81 -19.34 18.39
C ALA A 94 -3.83 -18.61 17.46
N ALA A 95 -4.12 -18.53 16.15
CA ALA A 95 -3.32 -17.74 15.21
C ALA A 95 -3.62 -16.25 15.30
N GLN A 96 -4.89 -15.87 15.52
CA GLN A 96 -5.29 -14.49 15.73
C GLN A 96 -4.68 -13.93 17.02
N ASP A 97 -4.69 -14.69 18.12
CA ASP A 97 -4.08 -14.30 19.39
C ASP A 97 -2.58 -14.04 19.24
N ARG A 98 -1.87 -14.95 18.55
CA ARG A 98 -0.43 -14.78 18.24
C ARG A 98 -0.18 -13.55 17.38
N ALA A 99 -1.02 -13.30 16.37
CA ALA A 99 -0.90 -12.11 15.52
C ALA A 99 -1.16 -10.82 16.31
N TYR A 100 -2.13 -10.83 17.20
CA TYR A 100 -2.44 -9.71 18.07
C TYR A 100 -1.29 -9.41 19.04
N GLU A 101 -0.71 -10.44 19.65
CA GLU A 101 0.43 -10.29 20.55
C GLU A 101 1.66 -9.72 19.80
N ALA A 102 1.96 -10.27 18.61
CA ALA A 102 3.06 -9.77 17.78
C ALA A 102 2.84 -8.30 17.37
N MET A 103 1.62 -7.94 16.98
CA MET A 103 1.23 -6.57 16.68
C MET A 103 1.41 -5.63 17.87
N ARG A 104 0.97 -6.06 19.07
CA ARG A 104 1.13 -5.31 20.32
C ARG A 104 2.61 -5.04 20.61
N VAL A 105 3.46 -6.05 20.52
CA VAL A 105 4.92 -5.93 20.75
C VAL A 105 5.55 -5.01 19.71
N ALA A 106 5.19 -5.16 18.44
CA ALA A 106 5.71 -4.31 17.36
C ALA A 106 5.33 -2.83 17.53
N ASN A 107 4.09 -2.55 17.97
CA ASN A 107 3.64 -1.19 18.27
C ASN A 107 4.34 -0.56 19.48
N VAL A 108 4.67 -1.34 20.51
CA VAL A 108 5.50 -0.84 21.63
C VAL A 108 6.90 -0.48 21.13
N GLY A 109 7.48 -1.30 20.25
CA GLY A 109 8.77 -1.01 19.63
C GLY A 109 8.79 0.26 18.78
N LEU A 110 7.68 0.58 18.10
CA LEU A 110 7.53 1.83 17.34
C LEU A 110 7.45 3.06 18.23
N ARG A 111 6.72 3.01 19.36
CA ARG A 111 6.55 4.15 20.27
C ARG A 111 7.80 4.51 21.09
N ARG A 112 8.76 3.60 21.19
CA ARG A 112 10.02 3.80 21.93
C ARG A 112 11.15 4.38 21.07
N ARG A 113 10.97 4.44 19.75
CA ARG A 113 11.92 5.04 18.79
C ARG A 113 11.52 6.47 18.49
#